data_AF-A0A8H8JMB7-F1
#
_entry.id   AF-A0A8H8JMB7-F1
#
_cell.length_a   1.000
_cell.length_b   1.000
_cell.length_c   1.000
_cell.angle_alpha   90.00
_cell.angle_beta   90.00
_cell.angle_gamma   90.00
#
_symmetry.space_group_name_H-M   'P 1'
#
loop_
_entity.id
_entity.type
_entity.pdbx_description
1 polymer ?
#
loop_
_entity_poly.entity_id
_entity_poly.type
_entity_poly.pdbx_seq_one_letter_code
_entity_poly.pdbx_strand_id
1 'polypeptide(L)'
;MIKNDQQNFKGYALGDKALVEDRIARAQMAVLSPDIDPSRFLSEDLETRGRSFTRDTVVVDVFGQELSDSTFVDLPGLISHTSDSCTKDDLKLVNDLVRSYISVPTSLIILVITCQSDFETQGSYLLAQQYDPMGERTIGVFTKPDRIEIGDEGQWLKIIEGQYYALKNGWFVVKQPTSELLRSRNYTWEHARADELEYFETTSPWSTVSRIDKKRLGVSNLANVLKDLYFISIQNILPVIRTEIARLIRDSESELEKYLEHGEGSLRLTDRQIIDKYAADIMEGVELEVSRTTTLAEIVSLLGKRGCLDMTSQLDLPTASSYPIASGGFGDIYRCQLKNDTEVAVKILRLRISSDERDQKILKASTYEILSIVQVLNAT
;
A
#
# COMPACT_ATOMS: atom_id res chain seq x y z
N MET A 1 -6.73 -15.01 8.04
CA MET A 1 -8.07 -15.32 7.51
C MET A 1 -7.90 -16.03 6.17
N ILE A 2 -8.63 -17.10 5.92
CA ILE A 2 -8.65 -17.78 4.61
C ILE A 2 -9.94 -17.32 3.92
N LYS A 3 -9.82 -16.76 2.71
CA LYS A 3 -10.96 -16.41 1.86
C LYS A 3 -11.06 -17.42 0.71
N ASN A 4 -12.21 -18.06 0.60
CA ASN A 4 -12.58 -18.97 -0.50
C ASN A 4 -13.94 -18.52 -1.05
N ASP A 5 -14.27 -18.89 -2.28
CA ASP A 5 -15.53 -18.58 -2.97
C ASP A 5 -16.79 -19.06 -2.22
N GLN A 6 -16.65 -19.99 -1.25
CA GLN A 6 -17.77 -20.57 -0.50
C GLN A 6 -17.78 -20.28 1.01
N GLN A 7 -16.65 -19.91 1.63
CA GLN A 7 -16.58 -19.68 3.08
C GLN A 7 -15.35 -18.86 3.49
N ASN A 8 -15.54 -17.92 4.43
CA ASN A 8 -14.46 -17.17 5.07
C ASN A 8 -14.13 -17.79 6.43
N PHE A 9 -12.90 -18.31 6.57
CA PHE A 9 -12.43 -18.86 7.84
C PHE A 9 -11.49 -17.87 8.54
N LYS A 10 -11.80 -17.50 9.79
CA LYS A 10 -10.99 -16.57 10.59
C LYS A 10 -10.43 -17.29 11.83
N GLY A 11 -9.11 -17.41 11.91
CA GLY A 11 -8.42 -17.88 13.12
C GLY A 11 -8.42 -16.83 14.23
N TYR A 12 -7.92 -17.21 15.41
CA TYR A 12 -7.77 -16.29 16.55
C TYR A 12 -6.65 -15.27 16.33
N ALA A 13 -6.75 -14.12 17.01
CA ALA A 13 -5.74 -13.07 16.96
C ALA A 13 -4.45 -13.52 17.66
N LEU A 14 -3.30 -13.21 17.07
CA LEU A 14 -1.98 -13.52 17.63
C LEU A 14 -1.36 -12.24 18.20
N GLY A 15 -0.85 -12.32 19.43
CA GLY A 15 -0.08 -11.25 20.06
C GLY A 15 1.44 -11.41 19.96
N ASP A 16 1.91 -12.60 19.58
CA ASP A 16 3.34 -12.92 19.48
C ASP A 16 3.77 -13.03 18.00
N LYS A 17 4.81 -12.28 17.63
CA LYS A 17 5.41 -12.27 16.29
C LYS A 17 5.98 -13.63 15.89
N ALA A 18 6.49 -14.42 16.84
CA ALA A 18 7.09 -15.72 16.56
C ALA A 18 6.06 -16.75 16.05
N LEU A 19 4.79 -16.58 16.42
CA LEU A 19 3.71 -17.48 16.01
C LEU A 19 3.11 -17.13 14.65
N VAL A 20 3.48 -15.98 14.07
CA VAL A 20 2.93 -15.51 12.79
C VAL A 20 3.41 -16.37 11.64
N GLU A 21 4.70 -16.73 11.62
CA GLU A 21 5.27 -17.57 10.55
C GLU A 21 4.62 -18.95 10.51
N ASP A 22 4.54 -19.62 11.67
CA ASP A 22 3.85 -20.90 11.82
C ASP A 22 2.37 -20.80 11.41
N ARG A 23 1.68 -19.71 11.79
CA ARG A 23 0.28 -19.50 11.39
C ARG A 23 0.11 -19.33 9.88
N ILE A 24 0.99 -18.58 9.23
CA ILE A 24 0.94 -18.37 7.78
C ILE A 24 1.19 -19.70 7.07
N ALA A 25 2.19 -20.48 7.51
CA ALA A 25 2.48 -21.80 6.96
C ALA A 25 1.26 -22.74 7.10
N ARG A 26 0.65 -22.82 8.29
CA ARG A 26 -0.58 -23.60 8.52
C ARG A 26 -1.74 -23.13 7.65
N ALA A 27 -1.92 -21.82 7.50
CA ALA A 27 -2.96 -21.26 6.64
C ALA A 27 -2.75 -21.67 5.19
N GLN A 28 -1.52 -21.55 4.67
CA GLN A 28 -1.16 -22.00 3.32
C GLN A 28 -1.45 -23.50 3.13
N MET A 29 -1.07 -24.35 4.10
CA MET A 29 -1.35 -25.78 4.05
C MET A 29 -2.86 -26.09 4.00
N ALA A 30 -3.67 -25.35 4.77
CA ALA A 30 -5.12 -25.48 4.77
C ALA A 30 -5.71 -25.10 3.40
N VAL A 31 -5.23 -24.02 2.78
CA VAL A 31 -5.70 -23.58 1.47
C VAL A 31 -5.34 -24.59 0.37
N LEU A 32 -4.17 -25.22 0.46
CA LEU A 32 -3.75 -26.26 -0.48
C LEU A 32 -4.45 -27.61 -0.25
N SER A 33 -5.17 -27.78 0.87
CA SER A 33 -5.81 -29.04 1.28
C SER A 33 -7.31 -28.84 1.53
N PRO A 34 -8.11 -28.55 0.48
CA PRO A 34 -9.52 -28.20 0.64
C PRO A 34 -10.39 -29.35 1.19
N ASP A 35 -9.90 -30.59 1.15
CA ASP A 35 -10.60 -31.77 1.68
C ASP A 35 -10.57 -31.86 3.21
N ILE A 36 -9.74 -31.03 3.87
CA ILE A 36 -9.58 -31.02 5.33
C ILE A 36 -10.14 -29.72 5.87
N ASP A 37 -10.93 -29.82 6.95
CA ASP A 37 -11.46 -28.65 7.64
C ASP A 37 -10.31 -27.71 8.08
N PRO A 38 -10.30 -26.44 7.65
CA PRO A 38 -9.30 -25.43 8.04
C PRO A 38 -9.09 -25.29 9.54
N SER A 39 -10.10 -25.63 10.37
CA SER A 39 -10.01 -25.56 11.83
C SER A 39 -8.95 -26.49 12.41
N ARG A 40 -8.73 -27.66 11.79
CA ARG A 40 -7.77 -28.67 12.29
C ARG A 40 -6.34 -28.21 12.18
N PHE A 41 -6.01 -27.43 11.15
CA PHE A 41 -4.67 -26.86 10.97
C PHE A 41 -4.30 -25.85 12.08
N LEU A 42 -5.27 -25.33 12.85
CA LEU A 42 -4.97 -24.44 13.96
C LEU A 42 -4.40 -25.17 15.19
N SER A 43 -4.67 -26.47 15.34
CA SER A 43 -4.35 -27.26 16.54
C SER A 43 -3.50 -28.50 16.28
N GLU A 44 -3.52 -29.03 15.05
CA GLU A 44 -2.85 -30.29 14.69
C GLU A 44 -1.78 -30.04 13.61
N ASP A 45 -0.68 -30.81 13.70
CA ASP A 45 0.33 -30.87 12.65
C ASP A 45 -0.05 -32.00 11.69
N LEU A 46 -0.65 -31.63 10.55
CA LEU A 46 -1.16 -32.57 9.55
C LEU A 46 -0.17 -32.70 8.40
N GLU A 47 0.26 -33.93 8.07
CA GLU A 47 0.95 -34.20 6.82
C GLU A 47 -0.06 -34.24 5.67
N THR A 48 -0.03 -33.25 4.78
CA THR A 48 -0.96 -33.16 3.66
C THR A 48 -0.28 -33.42 2.32
N ARG A 49 -0.95 -34.19 1.46
CA ARG A 49 -0.67 -34.25 0.02
C ARG A 49 -1.64 -33.30 -0.72
N GLY A 50 -1.56 -32.02 -0.37
CA GLY A 50 -2.39 -30.97 -0.95
C GLY A 50 -2.07 -30.70 -2.43
N ARG A 51 -2.92 -29.91 -3.09
CA ARG A 51 -2.67 -29.38 -4.44
C ARG A 51 -1.42 -28.51 -4.45
N SER A 52 -0.75 -28.38 -5.60
CA SER A 52 0.42 -27.49 -5.74
C SER A 52 0.02 -26.01 -5.76
N PHE A 53 -1.14 -25.67 -6.34
CA PHE A 53 -1.64 -24.29 -6.43
C PHE A 53 -3.16 -24.22 -6.25
N THR A 54 -3.64 -23.05 -5.83
CA THR A 54 -5.05 -22.74 -5.58
C THR A 54 -5.34 -21.28 -5.90
N ARG A 55 -6.63 -20.95 -6.16
CA ARG A 55 -7.10 -19.57 -6.32
C ARG A 55 -7.47 -18.91 -5.00
N ASP A 56 -7.62 -19.72 -3.96
CA ASP A 56 -8.01 -19.26 -2.64
C ASP A 56 -6.90 -18.43 -2.00
N THR A 57 -7.27 -17.38 -1.28
CA THR A 57 -6.33 -16.37 -0.80
C THR A 57 -6.19 -16.41 0.71
N VAL A 58 -4.94 -16.38 1.18
CA VAL A 58 -4.62 -16.14 2.60
C VAL A 58 -4.53 -14.64 2.84
N VAL A 59 -5.38 -14.12 3.72
CA VAL A 59 -5.39 -12.72 4.14
C VAL A 59 -4.82 -12.62 5.55
N VAL A 60 -3.80 -11.79 5.70
CA VAL A 60 -3.14 -11.52 6.99
C VAL A 60 -3.39 -10.06 7.36
N ASP A 61 -4.24 -9.84 8.37
CA ASP A 61 -4.50 -8.52 8.92
C ASP A 61 -3.53 -8.27 10.08
N VAL A 62 -2.67 -7.26 9.96
CA VAL A 62 -1.68 -6.90 10.98
C VAL A 62 -1.99 -5.51 11.50
N PHE A 63 -2.10 -5.36 12.83
CA PHE A 63 -2.42 -4.09 13.49
C PHE A 63 -1.27 -3.67 14.42
N GLY A 64 -0.92 -2.39 14.44
CA GLY A 64 0.13 -1.85 15.29
C GLY A 64 0.25 -0.33 15.20
N GLN A 65 0.69 0.33 16.28
CA GLN A 65 0.81 1.80 16.35
C GLN A 65 1.82 2.39 15.35
N GLU A 66 2.80 1.60 14.92
CA GLU A 66 3.86 2.03 13.98
C GLU A 66 3.61 1.56 12.54
N LEU A 67 2.47 0.92 12.27
CA LEU A 67 2.15 0.40 10.93
C LEU A 67 1.37 1.43 10.13
N SER A 68 1.73 1.57 8.85
CA SER A 68 0.97 2.39 7.90
C SER A 68 -0.09 1.54 7.21
N ASP A 69 -1.29 2.10 7.02
CA ASP A 69 -2.39 1.44 6.31
C ASP A 69 -1.98 1.14 4.87
N SER A 70 -1.59 -0.11 4.62
CA SER A 70 -1.09 -0.57 3.33
C SER A 70 -1.52 -2.01 3.10
N THR A 71 -1.93 -2.30 1.88
CA THR A 71 -2.32 -3.65 1.46
C THR A 71 -1.31 -4.16 0.45
N PHE A 72 -0.68 -5.29 0.77
CA PHE A 72 0.23 -5.98 -0.13
C PHE A 72 -0.39 -7.31 -0.56
N VAL A 73 -0.27 -7.62 -1.84
CA VAL A 73 -0.65 -8.91 -2.39
C VAL A 73 0.62 -9.59 -2.88
N ASP A 74 0.97 -10.71 -2.26
CA ASP A 74 2.05 -11.56 -2.75
C ASP A 74 1.48 -12.56 -3.76
N LEU A 75 2.12 -12.65 -4.92
CA LEU A 75 1.69 -13.49 -6.02
C LEU A 75 2.68 -14.63 -6.21
N PRO A 76 2.22 -15.84 -6.57
CA PRO A 76 3.12 -16.95 -6.86
C PRO A 76 4.10 -16.58 -7.96
N GLY A 77 5.37 -16.96 -7.76
CA GLY A 77 6.42 -16.74 -8.76
C GLY A 77 6.07 -17.36 -10.10
N LEU A 78 6.35 -16.65 -11.20
CA LEU A 78 6.11 -17.16 -12.55
C LEU A 78 7.05 -18.34 -12.84
N ILE A 79 6.51 -19.56 -12.82
CA ILE A 79 7.23 -20.76 -13.19
C ILE A 79 7.13 -20.92 -14.72
N SER A 80 8.27 -21.07 -15.41
CA SER A 80 8.32 -21.20 -16.87
C SER A 80 8.49 -22.65 -17.35
N HIS A 81 8.73 -23.59 -16.44
CA HIS A 81 8.99 -25.00 -16.76
C HIS A 81 8.10 -25.94 -15.94
N THR A 82 7.59 -26.98 -16.59
CA THR A 82 6.89 -28.08 -15.92
C THR A 82 7.91 -28.98 -15.21
N SER A 83 7.71 -29.25 -13.93
CA SER A 83 8.44 -30.25 -13.14
C SER A 83 7.52 -31.41 -12.78
N ASP A 84 8.05 -32.50 -12.22
CA ASP A 84 7.25 -33.65 -11.76
C ASP A 84 6.16 -33.28 -10.74
N SER A 85 6.25 -32.09 -10.13
CA SER A 85 5.32 -31.54 -9.14
C SER A 85 4.38 -30.45 -9.69
N CYS A 86 4.51 -30.03 -10.95
CA CYS A 86 3.79 -28.88 -11.52
C CYS A 86 3.26 -29.22 -12.92
N THR A 87 1.93 -29.31 -13.04
CA THR A 87 1.27 -29.64 -14.30
C THR A 87 1.12 -28.42 -15.21
N LYS A 88 0.81 -28.62 -16.50
CA LYS A 88 0.53 -27.51 -17.43
C LYS A 88 -0.69 -26.69 -17.00
N ASP A 89 -1.66 -27.34 -16.36
CA ASP A 89 -2.86 -26.67 -15.85
C ASP A 89 -2.52 -25.78 -14.64
N ASP A 90 -1.59 -26.21 -13.78
CA ASP A 90 -1.06 -25.40 -12.69
C ASP A 90 -0.32 -24.16 -13.20
N LEU A 91 0.52 -24.30 -14.24
CA LEU A 91 1.19 -23.17 -14.88
C LEU A 91 0.19 -22.16 -15.45
N LYS A 92 -0.88 -22.65 -16.07
CA LYS A 92 -1.95 -21.80 -16.59
C LYS A 92 -2.69 -21.10 -15.45
N LEU A 93 -2.99 -21.81 -14.36
CA LEU A 93 -3.65 -21.27 -13.18
C LEU A 93 -2.85 -20.12 -12.56
N VAL A 94 -1.54 -20.32 -12.37
CA VAL A 94 -0.63 -19.29 -11.83
C VAL A 94 -0.60 -18.07 -12.74
N ASN A 95 -0.46 -18.27 -14.06
CA ASN A 95 -0.46 -17.17 -15.02
C ASN A 95 -1.79 -16.40 -15.02
N ASP A 96 -2.92 -17.10 -15.00
CA ASP A 96 -4.24 -16.48 -14.97
C ASP A 96 -4.47 -15.70 -13.66
N LEU A 97 -3.99 -16.23 -12.52
CA LEU A 97 -4.03 -15.54 -11.24
C LEU A 97 -3.22 -14.25 -11.28
N VAL A 98 -1.95 -14.30 -11.68
CA VAL A 98 -1.10 -13.11 -11.80
C VAL A 98 -1.75 -12.08 -12.74
N ARG A 99 -2.27 -12.53 -13.89
CA ARG A 99 -2.99 -11.68 -14.86
C ARG A 99 -4.19 -10.99 -14.25
N SER A 100 -5.00 -11.67 -13.45
CA SER A 100 -6.17 -11.05 -12.80
C SER A 100 -5.77 -9.88 -11.90
N TYR A 101 -4.67 -9.99 -11.16
CA TYR A 101 -4.21 -8.92 -10.27
C TYR A 101 -3.56 -7.76 -11.03
N ILE A 102 -2.66 -8.04 -11.98
CA ILE A 102 -1.97 -6.98 -12.74
C ILE A 102 -2.88 -6.25 -13.73
N SER A 103 -3.99 -6.86 -14.15
CA SER A 103 -4.98 -6.25 -15.05
C SER A 103 -5.75 -5.11 -14.42
N VAL A 104 -5.77 -5.04 -13.09
CA VAL A 104 -6.43 -3.95 -12.35
C VAL A 104 -5.62 -2.66 -12.56
N PRO A 105 -6.17 -1.63 -13.22
CA PRO A 105 -5.42 -0.43 -13.61
C PRO A 105 -4.96 0.41 -12.40
N THR A 106 -5.64 0.25 -11.27
CA THR A 106 -5.36 0.95 -10.01
C THR A 106 -4.28 0.26 -9.17
N SER A 107 -3.88 -0.95 -9.56
CA SER A 107 -2.86 -1.73 -8.84
C SER A 107 -1.45 -1.28 -9.22
N LEU A 108 -0.66 -0.96 -8.20
CA LEU A 108 0.77 -0.68 -8.33
C LEU A 108 1.52 -2.00 -8.48
N ILE A 109 2.30 -2.14 -9.55
CA ILE A 109 3.07 -3.34 -9.85
C ILE A 109 4.49 -3.17 -9.29
N ILE A 110 4.89 -4.05 -8.37
CA ILE A 110 6.26 -4.13 -7.88
C ILE A 110 6.94 -5.29 -8.60
N LEU A 111 7.80 -4.97 -9.56
CA LEU A 111 8.52 -5.95 -10.36
C LEU A 111 9.86 -6.29 -9.69
N VAL A 112 9.94 -7.47 -9.08
CA VAL A 112 11.16 -7.94 -8.41
C VAL A 112 11.99 -8.81 -9.35
N ILE A 113 13.26 -8.44 -9.53
CA ILE A 113 14.23 -9.09 -10.42
C ILE A 113 15.50 -9.42 -9.64
N THR A 114 15.98 -10.65 -9.73
CA THR A 114 17.27 -11.03 -9.11
C THR A 114 18.43 -10.63 -10.01
N CYS A 115 19.49 -10.01 -9.48
CA CYS A 115 20.69 -9.62 -10.23
C CYS A 115 21.63 -10.78 -10.60
N GLN A 116 21.17 -12.03 -10.46
CA GLN A 116 21.98 -13.23 -10.74
C GLN A 116 21.87 -13.68 -12.20
N SER A 117 20.73 -13.43 -12.85
CA SER A 117 20.47 -13.89 -14.22
C SER A 117 20.21 -12.70 -15.13
N ASP A 118 20.39 -12.90 -16.43
CA ASP A 118 20.10 -11.88 -17.42
C ASP A 118 18.67 -11.34 -17.27
N PHE A 119 18.55 -10.01 -17.32
CA PHE A 119 17.26 -9.32 -17.25
C PHE A 119 16.24 -9.87 -18.26
N GLU A 120 16.71 -10.22 -19.47
CA GLU A 120 15.90 -10.68 -20.60
C GLU A 120 15.31 -12.08 -20.39
N THR A 121 15.91 -12.89 -19.51
CA THR A 121 15.43 -14.24 -19.22
C THR A 121 14.26 -14.26 -18.22
N GLN A 122 13.94 -13.11 -17.62
CA GLN A 122 12.90 -12.99 -16.60
C GLN A 122 11.56 -12.55 -17.22
N GLY A 123 10.69 -13.53 -17.48
CA GLY A 123 9.37 -13.31 -18.10
C GLY A 123 8.41 -12.38 -17.34
N SER A 124 8.74 -12.03 -16.09
CA SER A 124 7.98 -11.08 -15.28
C SER A 124 7.98 -9.66 -15.86
N TYR A 125 9.09 -9.21 -16.48
CA TYR A 125 9.14 -7.89 -17.11
C TYR A 125 8.22 -7.80 -18.33
N LEU A 126 8.24 -8.80 -19.21
CA LEU A 126 7.39 -8.85 -20.40
C LEU A 126 5.91 -8.83 -20.02
N LEU A 127 5.54 -9.58 -18.98
CA LEU A 127 4.16 -9.59 -18.49
C LEU A 127 3.77 -8.23 -17.92
N ALA A 128 4.63 -7.57 -17.13
CA ALA A 128 4.36 -6.23 -16.64
C ALA A 128 4.19 -5.22 -17.80
N GLN A 129 5.06 -5.30 -18.81
CA GLN A 129 5.01 -4.41 -19.97
C GLN A 129 3.74 -4.60 -20.82
N GLN A 130 3.17 -5.80 -20.88
CA GLN A 130 1.89 -6.04 -21.57
C GLN A 130 0.71 -5.29 -20.92
N TYR A 131 0.72 -5.15 -19.60
CA TYR A 131 -0.37 -4.53 -18.83
C TYR A 131 -0.06 -3.09 -18.38
N ASP A 132 1.20 -2.66 -18.46
CA ASP A 132 1.65 -1.28 -18.23
C ASP A 132 2.76 -0.90 -19.24
N PRO A 133 2.41 -0.69 -20.53
CA PRO A 133 3.41 -0.40 -21.57
C PRO A 133 4.19 0.89 -21.35
N MET A 134 3.60 1.83 -20.61
CA MET A 134 4.19 3.14 -20.30
C MET A 134 4.96 3.15 -18.97
N GLY A 135 4.92 2.05 -18.21
CA GLY A 135 5.59 1.92 -16.92
C GLY A 135 5.16 2.97 -15.89
N GLU A 136 3.89 3.42 -15.93
CA GLU A 136 3.41 4.51 -15.06
C GLU A 136 3.14 4.03 -13.63
N ARG A 137 2.70 2.77 -13.50
CA ARG A 137 2.33 2.13 -12.23
C ARG A 137 3.23 0.95 -11.90
N THR A 138 4.33 0.78 -12.63
CA THR A 138 5.34 -0.25 -12.39
C THR A 138 6.56 0.34 -11.71
N ILE A 139 7.05 -0.33 -10.68
CA ILE A 139 8.30 -0.03 -9.96
C ILE A 139 9.20 -1.24 -10.09
N GLY A 140 10.44 -1.02 -10.53
CA GLY A 140 11.42 -2.08 -10.65
C GLY A 140 12.23 -2.22 -9.36
N VAL A 141 12.45 -3.45 -8.89
CA VAL A 141 13.25 -3.74 -7.70
C VAL A 141 14.23 -4.86 -8.02
N PHE A 142 15.52 -4.53 -7.96
CA PHE A 142 16.63 -5.45 -8.07
C PHE A 142 17.01 -6.00 -6.70
N THR A 143 17.12 -7.33 -6.61
CA THR A 143 17.50 -8.04 -5.39
C THR A 143 18.69 -8.95 -5.62
N LYS A 144 19.38 -9.33 -4.54
CA LYS A 144 20.62 -10.10 -4.55
C LYS A 144 21.74 -9.44 -5.40
N PRO A 145 22.04 -8.15 -5.16
CA PRO A 145 23.11 -7.45 -5.90
C PRO A 145 24.51 -8.05 -5.64
N ASP A 146 24.66 -8.80 -4.55
CA ASP A 146 25.86 -9.56 -4.18
C ASP A 146 26.19 -10.73 -5.12
N ARG A 147 25.23 -11.16 -5.95
CA ARG A 147 25.38 -12.28 -6.88
C ARG A 147 25.72 -11.87 -8.31
N ILE A 148 25.97 -10.58 -8.55
CA ILE A 148 26.37 -10.10 -9.86
C ILE A 148 27.76 -10.64 -10.20
N GLU A 149 27.92 -11.17 -11.42
CA GLU A 149 29.22 -11.61 -11.90
C GLU A 149 30.15 -10.42 -12.14
N ILE A 150 31.42 -10.58 -11.76
CA ILE A 150 32.43 -9.51 -11.88
C ILE A 150 32.60 -9.17 -13.36
N GLY A 151 32.21 -7.95 -13.74
CA GLY A 151 32.26 -7.46 -15.12
C GLY A 151 30.88 -7.10 -15.69
N ASP A 152 29.80 -7.68 -15.18
CA ASP A 152 28.42 -7.45 -15.68
C ASP A 152 27.67 -6.36 -14.92
N GLU A 153 28.29 -5.80 -13.89
CA GLU A 153 27.81 -4.67 -13.09
C GLU A 153 27.37 -3.47 -13.94
N GLY A 154 28.07 -3.23 -15.07
CA GLY A 154 27.79 -2.11 -15.97
C GLY A 154 26.41 -2.18 -16.63
N GLN A 155 25.85 -3.37 -16.85
CA GLN A 155 24.51 -3.52 -17.43
C GLN A 155 23.45 -3.03 -16.45
N TRP A 156 23.55 -3.43 -15.18
CA TRP A 156 22.59 -3.06 -14.14
C TRP A 156 22.59 -1.55 -13.86
N LEU A 157 23.77 -0.92 -13.87
CA LEU A 157 23.89 0.53 -13.75
C LEU A 157 23.14 1.27 -14.86
N LYS A 158 23.32 0.84 -16.12
CA LYS A 158 22.62 1.47 -17.25
C LYS A 158 21.10 1.35 -17.14
N ILE A 159 20.58 0.26 -16.56
CA ILE A 159 19.14 0.11 -16.32
C ILE A 159 18.66 1.07 -15.22
N ILE A 160 19.43 1.21 -14.14
CA ILE A 160 19.09 2.12 -13.03
C ILE A 160 19.13 3.59 -13.45
N GLU A 161 20.11 3.96 -14.27
CA GLU A 161 20.23 5.28 -14.89
C GLU A 161 19.12 5.56 -15.94
N GLY A 162 18.31 4.54 -16.27
CA GLY A 162 17.20 4.66 -17.21
C GLY A 162 17.62 4.64 -18.68
N GLN A 163 18.83 4.17 -19.00
CA GLN A 163 19.29 4.00 -20.39
C GLN A 163 18.59 2.80 -21.08
N TYR A 164 18.24 1.76 -20.31
CA TYR A 164 17.51 0.58 -20.76
C TYR A 164 16.32 0.30 -19.85
N TYR A 165 15.25 -0.29 -20.42
CA TYR A 165 14.06 -0.74 -19.67
C TYR A 165 13.51 0.31 -18.70
N ALA A 166 13.47 1.57 -19.14
CA ALA A 166 13.10 2.70 -18.29
C ALA A 166 11.65 2.60 -17.80
N LEU A 167 11.46 2.75 -16.49
CA LEU A 167 10.15 2.84 -15.82
C LEU A 167 9.97 4.27 -15.30
N LYS A 168 8.74 4.80 -15.27
CA LYS A 168 8.51 6.18 -14.78
C LYS A 168 8.89 6.34 -13.31
N ASN A 169 8.61 5.32 -12.51
CA ASN A 169 8.99 5.28 -11.09
C ASN A 169 10.46 4.83 -10.89
N GLY A 170 11.06 4.29 -11.96
CA GLY A 170 12.43 3.81 -12.04
C GLY A 170 12.70 2.51 -11.29
N TRP A 171 13.99 2.18 -11.19
CA TRP A 171 14.49 0.95 -10.60
C TRP A 171 15.12 1.21 -9.24
N PHE A 172 14.97 0.28 -8.31
CA PHE A 172 15.57 0.29 -6.98
C PHE A 172 16.45 -0.93 -6.79
N VAL A 173 17.46 -0.85 -5.95
CA VAL A 173 18.31 -2.00 -5.59
C VAL A 173 18.24 -2.21 -4.10
N VAL A 174 17.95 -3.44 -3.68
CA VAL A 174 17.84 -3.81 -2.26
C VAL A 174 18.71 -5.02 -1.98
N LYS A 175 19.33 -5.01 -0.79
CA LYS A 175 20.05 -6.17 -0.27
C LYS A 175 19.25 -6.75 0.88
N GLN A 176 18.98 -8.04 0.79
CA GLN A 176 18.33 -8.78 1.86
C GLN A 176 19.33 -9.73 2.55
N PRO A 177 19.14 -10.01 3.84
CA PRO A 177 19.99 -10.94 4.55
C PRO A 177 19.89 -12.34 3.95
N THR A 178 21.01 -13.04 3.92
CA THR A 178 21.08 -14.42 3.45
C THR A 178 20.30 -15.34 4.41
N SER A 179 19.77 -16.46 3.89
CA SER A 179 19.07 -17.46 4.70
C SER A 179 19.89 -17.98 5.88
N GLU A 180 21.21 -17.97 5.80
CA GLU A 180 22.10 -18.31 6.92
C GLU A 180 22.05 -17.27 8.04
N LEU A 181 22.14 -15.98 7.70
CA LEU A 181 22.04 -14.88 8.67
C LEU A 181 20.65 -14.85 9.32
N LEU A 182 19.59 -15.13 8.56
CA LEU A 182 18.22 -15.21 9.09
C LEU A 182 18.03 -16.33 10.12
N ARG A 183 18.81 -17.41 10.06
CA ARG A 183 18.79 -18.48 11.07
C ARG A 183 19.57 -18.11 12.33
N SER A 184 20.40 -17.08 12.27
CA SER A 184 21.16 -16.62 13.44
C SER A 184 20.24 -15.92 14.42
N ARG A 185 20.24 -16.39 15.68
CA ARG A 185 19.39 -15.85 16.75
C ARG A 185 19.68 -14.39 17.11
N ASN A 186 20.86 -13.88 16.76
CA ASN A 186 21.29 -12.53 17.11
C ASN A 186 21.12 -11.53 15.96
N TYR A 187 20.62 -11.96 14.80
CA TYR A 187 20.48 -11.09 13.64
C TYR A 187 19.13 -10.38 13.64
N THR A 188 19.14 -9.07 13.93
CA THR A 188 17.91 -8.26 13.93
C THR A 188 17.71 -7.55 12.59
N TRP A 189 16.49 -7.06 12.36
CA TRP A 189 16.19 -6.25 11.18
C TRP A 189 17.00 -4.95 11.12
N GLU A 190 17.42 -4.42 12.26
CA GLU A 190 18.29 -3.24 12.34
C GLU A 190 19.69 -3.57 11.82
N HIS A 191 20.26 -4.71 12.21
CA HIS A 191 21.52 -5.20 11.64
C HIS A 191 21.40 -5.38 10.12
N ALA A 192 20.27 -5.91 9.64
CA ALA A 192 20.02 -6.04 8.20
C ALA A 192 20.04 -4.69 7.45
N ARG A 193 19.53 -3.62 8.07
CA ARG A 193 19.59 -2.28 7.47
C ARG A 193 20.99 -1.68 7.52
N ALA A 194 21.72 -1.92 8.60
CA ALA A 194 23.12 -1.47 8.73
C ALA A 194 24.02 -2.16 7.70
N ASP A 195 23.93 -3.48 7.56
CA ASP A 195 24.70 -4.26 6.59
C ASP A 195 24.36 -3.90 5.13
N GLU A 196 23.10 -3.54 4.87
CA GLU A 196 22.67 -3.03 3.57
C GLU A 196 23.32 -1.68 3.26
N LEU A 197 23.29 -0.75 4.22
CA LEU A 197 23.90 0.56 4.07
C LEU A 197 25.42 0.44 3.85
N GLU A 198 26.09 -0.35 4.68
CA GLU A 198 27.54 -0.59 4.55
C GLU A 198 27.89 -1.19 3.19
N TYR A 199 27.10 -2.16 2.70
CA TYR A 199 27.33 -2.75 1.38
C TYR A 199 27.25 -1.72 0.26
N PHE A 200 26.22 -0.88 0.24
CA PHE A 200 26.06 0.14 -0.79
C PHE A 200 27.09 1.29 -0.67
N GLU A 201 27.69 1.50 0.50
CA GLU A 201 28.76 2.48 0.68
C GLU A 201 30.14 1.95 0.29
N THR A 202 30.40 0.65 0.49
CA THR A 202 31.73 0.04 0.31
C THR A 202 31.91 -0.66 -1.02
N THR A 203 30.85 -1.24 -1.59
CA THR A 203 30.95 -2.16 -2.73
C THR A 203 30.77 -1.43 -4.06
N SER A 204 31.72 -1.60 -4.98
CA SER A 204 31.58 -1.14 -6.38
C SER A 204 30.59 -2.04 -7.12
N PRO A 205 29.76 -1.51 -8.04
CA PRO A 205 29.71 -0.14 -8.52
C PRO A 205 28.84 0.78 -7.65
N TRP A 206 28.11 0.22 -6.69
CA TRP A 206 27.07 0.90 -5.91
C TRP A 206 27.59 2.08 -5.09
N SER A 207 28.81 1.99 -4.57
CA SER A 207 29.47 3.07 -3.84
C SER A 207 29.74 4.31 -4.70
N THR A 208 29.93 4.08 -6.01
CA THR A 208 30.42 5.06 -6.98
C THR A 208 29.30 5.68 -7.82
N VAL A 209 28.05 5.21 -7.67
CA VAL A 209 26.89 5.75 -8.39
C VAL A 209 26.58 7.20 -8.02
N SER A 210 25.89 7.89 -8.93
CA SER A 210 25.54 9.30 -8.75
C SER A 210 24.70 9.51 -7.47
N ARG A 211 24.76 10.72 -6.88
CA ARG A 211 23.95 11.05 -5.69
C ARG A 211 22.45 10.92 -5.94
N ILE A 212 22.00 11.01 -7.20
CA ILE A 212 20.60 10.85 -7.58
C ILE A 212 20.22 9.37 -7.49
N ASP A 213 21.09 8.48 -7.96
CA ASP A 213 20.86 7.04 -7.96
C ASP A 213 21.07 6.42 -6.58
N LYS A 214 21.82 7.09 -5.68
CA LYS A 214 21.88 6.69 -4.25
C LYS A 214 20.51 6.71 -3.56
N LYS A 215 19.57 7.55 -4.02
CA LYS A 215 18.18 7.52 -3.51
C LYS A 215 17.40 6.30 -3.99
N ARG A 216 17.93 5.54 -4.95
CA ARG A 216 17.35 4.30 -5.47
C ARG A 216 17.95 3.05 -4.82
N LEU A 217 18.93 3.21 -3.93
CA LEU A 217 19.55 2.11 -3.21
C LEU A 217 18.95 1.99 -1.80
N GLY A 218 18.69 0.76 -1.37
CA GLY A 218 18.26 0.42 -0.02
C GLY A 218 16.75 0.35 0.19
N VAL A 219 16.34 -0.50 1.12
CA VAL A 219 14.92 -0.74 1.42
C VAL A 219 14.25 0.48 2.02
N SER A 220 14.93 1.27 2.84
CA SER A 220 14.35 2.46 3.45
C SER A 220 13.92 3.49 2.40
N ASN A 221 14.73 3.66 1.35
CA ASN A 221 14.41 4.57 0.25
C ASN A 221 13.26 4.02 -0.61
N LEU A 222 13.29 2.72 -0.94
CA LEU A 222 12.19 2.06 -1.63
C LEU A 222 10.87 2.21 -0.86
N ALA A 223 10.88 2.00 0.46
CA ALA A 223 9.70 2.11 1.30
C ALA A 223 9.12 3.54 1.31
N ASN A 224 9.96 4.57 1.38
CA ASN A 224 9.50 5.96 1.32
C ASN A 224 8.85 6.29 -0.03
N VAL A 225 9.48 5.87 -1.14
CA VAL A 225 8.91 6.11 -2.49
C VAL A 225 7.61 5.32 -2.69
N LEU A 226 7.55 4.08 -2.20
CA LEU A 226 6.33 3.28 -2.26
C LEU A 226 5.18 3.94 -1.48
N LYS A 227 5.45 4.52 -0.31
CA LYS A 227 4.44 5.27 0.45
C LYS A 227 3.90 6.46 -0.32
N ASP A 228 4.78 7.27 -0.90
CA ASP A 228 4.38 8.44 -1.70
C ASP A 228 3.57 8.03 -2.94
N LEU A 229 4.02 7.00 -3.66
CA LEU A 229 3.32 6.49 -4.84
C LEU A 229 1.97 5.85 -4.50
N TYR A 230 1.90 5.10 -3.40
CA TYR A 230 0.66 4.51 -2.91
C TYR A 230 -0.35 5.60 -2.54
N PHE A 231 0.10 6.64 -1.84
CA PHE A 231 -0.75 7.78 -1.48
C PHE A 231 -1.28 8.52 -2.72
N ILE A 232 -0.41 8.84 -3.68
CA ILE A 232 -0.81 9.49 -4.94
C ILE A 232 -1.78 8.59 -5.73
N SER A 233 -1.53 7.28 -5.77
CA SER A 233 -2.40 6.33 -6.44
C SER A 233 -3.81 6.38 -5.82
N ILE A 234 -3.93 6.26 -4.49
CA ILE A 234 -5.21 6.36 -3.79
C ILE A 234 -5.94 7.65 -4.15
N GLN A 235 -5.25 8.80 -4.10
CA GLN A 235 -5.87 10.10 -4.43
C GLN A 235 -6.43 10.15 -5.86
N ASN A 236 -5.77 9.49 -6.81
CA ASN A 236 -6.24 9.45 -8.20
C ASN A 236 -7.38 8.44 -8.40
N ILE A 237 -7.43 7.38 -7.59
CA ILE A 237 -8.40 6.28 -7.71
C ILE A 237 -9.74 6.62 -7.05
N LEU A 238 -9.71 7.27 -5.88
CA LEU A 238 -10.92 7.65 -5.13
C LEU A 238 -12.00 8.34 -5.98
N PRO A 239 -11.72 9.34 -6.84
CA PRO A 239 -12.75 9.95 -7.68
C PRO A 239 -13.33 8.99 -8.71
N VAL A 240 -12.55 8.02 -9.20
CA VAL A 240 -13.01 6.99 -10.14
C VAL A 240 -13.94 6.01 -9.42
N ILE A 241 -13.55 5.53 -8.24
CA ILE A 241 -14.38 4.66 -7.40
C ILE A 241 -15.70 5.36 -7.05
N ARG A 242 -15.66 6.63 -6.66
CA ARG A 242 -16.87 7.41 -6.39
C ARG A 242 -17.81 7.45 -7.59
N THR A 243 -17.26 7.73 -8.76
CA THR A 243 -18.06 7.80 -10.00
C THR A 243 -18.70 6.44 -10.29
N GLU A 244 -17.96 5.35 -10.09
CA GLU A 244 -18.44 4.00 -10.33
C GLU A 244 -19.49 3.57 -9.29
N ILE A 245 -19.31 3.88 -8.01
CA ILE A 245 -20.33 3.66 -6.96
C ILE A 245 -21.60 4.45 -7.29
N ALA A 246 -21.48 5.73 -7.63
CA ALA A 246 -22.62 6.56 -8.01
C ALA A 246 -23.32 6.07 -9.29
N ARG A 247 -22.59 5.39 -10.18
CA ARG A 247 -23.16 4.72 -11.35
C ARG A 247 -23.92 3.47 -10.94
N LEU A 248 -23.32 2.60 -10.13
CA LEU A 248 -23.94 1.37 -9.64
C LEU A 248 -25.20 1.63 -8.79
N ILE A 249 -25.20 2.69 -7.98
CA ILE A 249 -26.39 3.13 -7.24
C ILE A 249 -27.51 3.49 -8.21
N ARG A 250 -27.22 4.35 -9.20
CA ARG A 250 -28.21 4.75 -10.22
C ARG A 250 -28.74 3.57 -11.03
N ASP A 251 -27.87 2.64 -11.42
CA ASP A 251 -28.27 1.43 -12.14
C ASP A 251 -29.18 0.56 -11.27
N SER A 252 -28.86 0.40 -9.98
CA SER A 252 -29.65 -0.37 -9.02
C SER A 252 -31.01 0.30 -8.73
N GLU A 253 -31.04 1.63 -8.60
CA GLU A 253 -32.27 2.41 -8.45
C GLU A 253 -33.17 2.26 -9.67
N SER A 254 -32.61 2.32 -10.88
CA SER A 254 -33.36 2.16 -12.14
C SER A 254 -33.93 0.74 -12.29
N GLU A 255 -33.16 -0.30 -11.96
CA GLU A 255 -33.67 -1.67 -11.94
C GLU A 255 -34.80 -1.84 -10.93
N LEU A 256 -34.66 -1.28 -9.73
CA LEU A 256 -35.68 -1.35 -8.69
C LEU A 256 -36.97 -0.60 -9.08
N GLU A 257 -36.86 0.55 -9.77
CA GLU A 257 -38.00 1.30 -10.27
C GLU A 257 -38.84 0.45 -11.24
N LYS A 258 -38.20 -0.34 -12.11
CA LYS A 258 -38.89 -1.30 -12.99
C LYS A 258 -39.66 -2.37 -12.19
N TYR A 259 -39.13 -2.84 -11.06
CA TYR A 259 -39.84 -3.80 -10.20
C TYR A 259 -41.01 -3.16 -9.44
N LEU A 260 -40.85 -1.92 -8.97
CA LEU A 260 -41.89 -1.18 -8.24
C LEU A 260 -43.06 -0.75 -9.13
N GLU A 261 -42.83 -0.55 -10.43
CA GLU A 261 -43.90 -0.36 -11.43
C GLU A 261 -44.80 -1.61 -11.58
N HIS A 262 -44.29 -2.80 -11.30
CA HIS A 262 -45.02 -4.08 -11.41
C HIS A 262 -45.58 -4.60 -10.07
N GLY A 263 -45.28 -3.97 -8.92
CA GLY A 263 -45.73 -4.39 -7.59
C GLY A 263 -46.91 -3.59 -7.04
N GLU A 264 -47.95 -4.27 -6.54
CA GLU A 264 -49.16 -3.64 -5.98
C GLU A 264 -48.90 -2.84 -4.68
N GLY A 265 -49.09 -1.52 -4.78
CA GLY A 265 -49.94 -0.74 -3.86
C GLY A 265 -49.41 -0.28 -2.50
N SER A 266 -48.63 -1.06 -1.74
CA SER A 266 -48.39 -0.72 -0.31
C SER A 266 -46.94 -0.64 0.16
N LEU A 267 -45.96 -1.15 -0.59
CA LEU A 267 -44.52 -1.12 -0.23
C LEU A 267 -43.77 0.14 -0.70
N ARG A 268 -44.40 1.00 -1.50
CA ARG A 268 -43.73 2.07 -2.27
C ARG A 268 -43.11 3.22 -1.45
N LEU A 269 -43.57 3.48 -0.23
CA LEU A 269 -43.15 4.65 0.56
C LEU A 269 -42.03 4.32 1.56
N THR A 270 -42.10 3.16 2.21
CA THR A 270 -41.11 2.72 3.20
C THR A 270 -39.80 2.30 2.56
N ASP A 271 -39.84 1.61 1.41
CA ASP A 271 -38.62 1.15 0.73
C ASP A 271 -37.85 2.34 0.14
N ARG A 272 -38.56 3.34 -0.41
CA ARG A 272 -37.96 4.55 -0.99
C ARG A 272 -37.28 5.43 0.07
N GLN A 273 -37.88 5.57 1.26
CA GLN A 273 -37.29 6.33 2.38
C GLN A 273 -36.02 5.66 2.95
N ILE A 274 -35.95 4.33 2.98
CA ILE A 274 -34.75 3.61 3.41
C ILE A 274 -33.63 3.79 2.39
N ILE A 275 -33.95 3.76 1.09
CA ILE A 275 -32.98 3.96 0.01
C ILE A 275 -32.45 5.39 0.00
N ASP A 276 -33.33 6.40 0.06
CA ASP A 276 -32.91 7.80 0.11
C ASP A 276 -32.02 8.06 1.33
N LYS A 277 -32.30 7.40 2.46
CA LYS A 277 -31.45 7.46 3.65
C LYS A 277 -30.11 6.77 3.46
N TYR A 278 -30.05 5.56 2.90
CA TYR A 278 -28.79 4.87 2.63
C TYR A 278 -27.95 5.57 1.55
N ALA A 279 -28.59 6.11 0.51
CA ALA A 279 -27.94 6.90 -0.53
C ALA A 279 -27.44 8.24 0.02
N ALA A 280 -28.20 8.89 0.92
CA ALA A 280 -27.75 10.07 1.65
C ALA A 280 -26.59 9.74 2.60
N ASP A 281 -26.63 8.64 3.36
CA ASP A 281 -25.55 8.24 4.25
C ASP A 281 -24.26 7.90 3.46
N ILE A 282 -24.40 7.24 2.30
CA ILE A 282 -23.28 6.96 1.39
C ILE A 282 -22.77 8.25 0.74
N MET A 283 -23.64 9.16 0.30
CA MET A 283 -23.25 10.43 -0.32
C MET A 283 -22.67 11.42 0.69
N GLU A 284 -23.18 11.48 1.93
CA GLU A 284 -22.65 12.29 3.03
C GLU A 284 -21.27 11.78 3.46
N GLY A 285 -21.06 10.46 3.45
CA GLY A 285 -19.73 9.85 3.61
C GLY A 285 -18.76 10.16 2.46
N VAL A 286 -19.27 10.55 1.29
CA VAL A 286 -18.52 10.75 0.03
C VAL A 286 -18.40 12.24 -0.38
N GLU A 287 -19.20 13.14 0.18
CA GLU A 287 -19.28 14.56 -0.22
C GLU A 287 -18.14 15.43 0.31
N LEU A 288 -17.29 14.91 1.18
CA LEU A 288 -16.35 15.74 1.91
C LEU A 288 -14.93 15.59 1.36
N GLU A 289 -14.65 16.08 0.14
CA GLU A 289 -13.27 16.37 -0.24
C GLU A 289 -13.03 17.67 -1.03
N VAL A 290 -11.89 18.26 -0.69
CA VAL A 290 -11.29 19.49 -1.21
C VAL A 290 -10.77 19.24 -2.63
N SER A 291 -11.49 19.74 -3.62
CA SER A 291 -11.12 19.68 -5.05
C SER A 291 -9.99 20.67 -5.39
N ARG A 292 -9.44 20.57 -6.61
CA ARG A 292 -8.47 21.54 -7.17
C ARG A 292 -8.99 22.99 -7.16
N THR A 293 -10.30 23.19 -7.13
CA THR A 293 -10.97 24.50 -7.12
C THR A 293 -11.39 24.99 -5.73
N THR A 294 -11.22 24.17 -4.68
CA THR A 294 -11.68 24.50 -3.33
C THR A 294 -10.78 25.56 -2.70
N THR A 295 -11.40 26.61 -2.18
CA THR A 295 -10.74 27.78 -1.61
C THR A 295 -10.31 27.55 -0.15
N LEU A 296 -9.37 28.36 0.34
CA LEU A 296 -8.92 28.34 1.74
C LEU A 296 -10.08 28.51 2.74
N ALA A 297 -11.07 29.34 2.40
CA ALA A 297 -12.24 29.56 3.25
C ALA A 297 -13.13 28.30 3.33
N GLU A 298 -13.30 27.58 2.23
CA GLU A 298 -14.06 26.32 2.19
C GLU A 298 -13.33 25.21 2.96
N ILE A 299 -12.00 25.14 2.86
CA ILE A 299 -11.17 24.21 3.63
C ILE A 299 -11.35 24.43 5.14
N VAL A 300 -11.28 25.69 5.60
CA VAL A 300 -11.46 26.04 7.01
C VAL A 300 -12.88 25.74 7.48
N SER A 301 -13.89 26.00 6.64
CA SER A 301 -15.28 25.64 6.94
C SER A 301 -15.50 24.12 7.06
N LEU A 302 -14.86 23.34 6.18
CA LEU A 302 -14.87 21.87 6.21
C LEU A 302 -14.22 21.31 7.48
N LEU A 303 -13.08 21.86 7.90
CA LEU A 303 -12.42 21.50 9.15
C LEU A 303 -13.34 21.77 10.35
N GLY A 304 -13.99 22.93 10.40
CA GLY A 304 -14.96 23.26 11.45
C GLY A 304 -16.16 22.30 11.49
N LYS A 305 -16.71 21.91 10.33
CA LYS A 305 -17.82 20.94 10.24
C LYS A 305 -17.43 19.52 10.70
N ARG A 306 -16.15 19.14 10.60
CA ARG A 306 -15.62 17.85 11.06
C ARG A 306 -15.14 17.86 12.52
N GLY A 307 -15.44 18.92 13.27
CA GLY A 307 -15.12 19.01 14.69
C GLY A 307 -13.71 19.52 14.99
N CYS A 308 -12.96 20.02 14.00
CA CYS A 308 -11.72 20.75 14.26
C CYS A 308 -12.07 22.08 14.94
N LEU A 309 -11.81 22.18 16.24
CA LEU A 309 -12.02 23.41 16.99
C LEU A 309 -10.93 24.42 16.65
N ASP A 310 -11.33 25.66 16.34
CA ASP A 310 -10.39 26.76 16.24
C ASP A 310 -9.92 27.16 17.64
N MET A 311 -8.73 26.69 18.01
CA MET A 311 -8.10 26.97 19.30
C MET A 311 -7.06 28.09 19.20
N THR A 312 -7.01 28.84 18.09
CA THR A 312 -6.01 29.90 17.87
C THR A 312 -6.02 30.94 18.99
N SER A 313 -7.21 31.29 19.50
CA SER A 313 -7.40 32.25 20.59
C SER A 313 -7.01 31.70 21.98
N GLN A 314 -6.85 30.38 22.10
CA GLN A 314 -6.54 29.67 23.34
C GLN A 314 -5.05 29.30 23.44
N LEU A 315 -4.29 29.41 22.35
CA LEU A 315 -2.84 29.22 22.35
C LEU A 315 -2.13 30.36 23.09
N ASP A 316 -1.16 30.01 23.94
CA ASP A 316 -0.24 30.95 24.56
C ASP A 316 1.08 30.99 23.80
N LEU A 317 1.09 31.73 22.69
CA LEU A 317 2.22 31.81 21.74
C LEU A 317 3.62 32.07 22.35
N PRO A 318 3.78 32.84 23.44
CA PRO A 318 5.08 33.01 24.11
C PRO A 318 5.69 31.73 24.69
N THR A 319 4.88 30.68 24.94
CA THR A 319 5.35 29.38 25.45
C THR A 319 5.81 28.42 24.34
N ALA A 320 5.69 28.83 23.08
CA ALA A 320 6.08 28.00 21.95
C ALA A 320 7.59 27.71 21.93
N SER A 321 7.96 26.48 21.62
CA SER A 321 9.37 26.08 21.49
C SER A 321 10.03 26.87 20.36
N SER A 322 11.27 27.37 20.59
CA SER A 322 12.00 28.13 19.58
C SER A 322 12.43 27.28 18.37
N TYR A 323 12.42 25.96 18.52
CA TYR A 323 12.76 24.98 17.48
C TYR A 323 11.67 23.92 17.38
N PRO A 324 11.46 23.33 16.20
CA PRO A 324 10.51 22.24 16.02
C PRO A 324 10.98 20.99 16.77
N ILE A 325 10.05 20.32 17.45
CA ILE A 325 10.28 19.06 18.17
C ILE A 325 10.26 17.86 17.24
N ALA A 326 9.59 17.98 16.09
CA ALA A 326 9.61 16.98 15.02
C ALA A 326 9.42 17.68 13.67
N SER A 327 10.05 17.16 12.63
CA SER A 327 9.94 17.67 11.27
C SER A 327 9.74 16.51 10.30
N GLY A 328 8.75 16.62 9.41
CA GLY A 328 8.37 15.52 8.51
C GLY A 328 7.13 15.87 7.68
N GLY A 329 7.02 15.30 6.48
CA GLY A 329 5.95 15.62 5.54
C GLY A 329 5.99 17.10 5.11
N PHE A 330 4.85 17.79 5.20
CA PHE A 330 4.66 19.17 4.73
C PHE A 330 4.75 20.26 5.81
N GLY A 331 5.20 19.92 7.02
CA GLY A 331 5.25 20.87 8.13
C GLY A 331 6.25 20.52 9.23
N ASP A 332 6.33 21.44 10.18
CA ASP A 332 7.16 21.38 11.37
C ASP A 332 6.25 21.37 12.60
N ILE A 333 6.51 20.47 13.55
CA ILE A 333 5.73 20.37 14.78
C ILE A 333 6.49 21.09 15.88
N TYR A 334 5.82 22.05 16.52
CA TYR A 334 6.32 22.83 17.64
C TYR A 334 5.58 22.42 18.91
N ARG A 335 6.24 22.54 20.06
CA ARG A 335 5.56 22.41 21.36
C ARG A 335 5.01 23.78 21.76
N CYS A 336 3.78 23.84 22.25
CA CYS A 336 3.16 25.06 22.77
C CYS A 336 2.28 24.72 23.99
N GLN A 337 1.83 25.72 24.74
CA GLN A 337 0.80 25.56 25.76
C GLN A 337 -0.47 26.33 25.39
N LEU A 338 -1.61 25.81 25.82
CA LEU A 338 -2.85 26.57 25.89
C LEU A 338 -2.83 27.46 27.14
N LYS A 339 -3.68 28.49 27.16
CA LYS A 339 -3.84 29.42 28.31
C LYS A 339 -4.27 28.77 29.63
N ASN A 340 -4.65 27.49 29.60
CA ASN A 340 -4.99 26.68 30.75
C ASN A 340 -3.84 25.71 31.15
N ASP A 341 -2.61 26.00 30.73
CA ASP A 341 -1.38 25.24 30.95
C ASP A 341 -1.35 23.82 30.33
N THR A 342 -2.29 23.50 29.43
CA THR A 342 -2.27 22.21 28.71
C THR A 342 -1.21 22.24 27.62
N GLU A 343 -0.24 21.31 27.66
CA GLU A 343 0.74 21.13 26.58
C GLU A 343 0.05 20.61 25.31
N VAL A 344 0.36 21.25 24.18
CA VAL A 344 -0.15 20.91 22.85
C VAL A 344 0.98 20.90 21.82
N ALA A 345 0.82 20.05 20.80
CA ALA A 345 1.69 20.05 19.64
C ALA A 345 1.05 20.90 18.52
N VAL A 346 1.75 21.92 18.06
CA VAL A 346 1.30 22.83 16.99
C VAL A 346 2.05 22.49 15.72
N LYS A 347 1.35 21.96 14.72
CA LYS A 347 1.93 21.69 13.41
C LYS A 347 1.83 22.94 12.53
N ILE A 348 2.98 23.54 12.25
CA ILE A 348 3.12 24.69 11.34
C ILE A 348 3.46 24.16 9.95
N LEU A 349 2.60 24.44 8.99
CA LEU A 349 2.84 24.07 7.60
C LEU A 349 3.92 24.96 6.99
N ARG A 350 4.87 24.38 6.25
CA ARG A 350 5.90 25.14 5.54
C ARG A 350 5.29 25.78 4.29
N LEU A 351 4.57 26.89 4.50
CA LEU A 351 3.96 27.66 3.44
C LEU A 351 4.94 28.73 2.95
N ARG A 352 5.50 28.55 1.74
CA ARG A 352 6.11 29.67 1.03
C ARG A 352 4.98 30.48 0.43
N ILE A 353 4.84 31.74 0.84
CA ILE A 353 3.86 32.66 0.25
C ILE A 353 4.38 33.01 -1.15
N SER A 354 3.97 32.22 -2.12
CA SER A 354 4.17 32.44 -3.55
C SER A 354 2.90 31.97 -4.27
N SER A 355 2.47 32.70 -5.28
CA SER A 355 1.25 32.44 -6.06
C SER A 355 1.42 31.29 -7.07
N ASP A 356 2.34 30.34 -6.83
CA ASP A 356 2.67 29.26 -7.76
C ASP A 356 1.76 28.03 -7.53
N GLU A 357 1.39 27.33 -8.60
CA GLU A 357 0.48 26.15 -8.55
C GLU A 357 1.02 25.02 -7.66
N ARG A 358 2.34 24.97 -7.46
CA ARG A 358 3.02 24.01 -6.58
C ARG A 358 2.69 24.24 -5.10
N ASP A 359 2.55 25.49 -4.67
CA ASP A 359 2.28 25.83 -3.28
C ASP A 359 0.82 25.50 -2.89
N GLN A 360 -0.11 25.60 -3.85
CA GLN A 360 -1.48 25.10 -3.66
C GLN A 360 -1.54 23.58 -3.50
N LYS A 361 -0.70 22.82 -4.20
CA LYS A 361 -0.62 21.36 -4.03
C LYS A 361 -0.10 20.98 -2.64
N ILE A 362 0.90 21.70 -2.14
CA ILE A 362 1.45 21.51 -0.78
C ILE A 362 0.39 21.82 0.28
N LEU A 363 -0.35 22.92 0.12
CA LEU A 363 -1.41 23.34 1.06
C LEU A 363 -2.57 22.32 1.10
N LYS A 364 -2.93 21.75 -0.07
CA LYS A 364 -3.93 20.68 -0.19
C LYS A 364 -3.47 19.37 0.43
N ALA A 365 -2.24 18.91 0.12
CA ALA A 365 -1.68 17.69 0.72
C ALA A 365 -1.55 17.80 2.26
N SER A 366 -1.21 18.99 2.75
CA SER A 366 -1.17 19.31 4.18
C SER A 366 -2.55 19.29 4.84
N THR A 367 -3.59 19.72 4.12
CA THR A 367 -4.98 19.71 4.62
C THR A 367 -5.47 18.27 4.82
N TYR A 368 -5.14 17.37 3.89
CA TYR A 368 -5.43 15.95 4.01
C TYR A 368 -4.72 15.29 5.19
N GLU A 369 -3.46 15.67 5.43
CA GLU A 369 -2.69 15.18 6.58
C GLU A 369 -3.32 15.64 7.91
N ILE A 370 -3.76 16.90 8.00
CA ILE A 370 -4.47 17.43 9.18
C ILE A 370 -5.83 16.76 9.37
N LEU A 371 -6.61 16.57 8.30
CA LEU A 371 -7.90 15.87 8.35
C LEU A 371 -7.76 14.42 8.82
N SER A 372 -6.74 13.72 8.34
CA SER A 372 -6.46 12.33 8.72
C SER A 372 -6.09 12.22 10.19
N ILE A 373 -5.26 13.14 10.71
CA ILE A 373 -4.89 13.19 12.12
C ILE A 373 -6.11 13.45 13.03
N VAL A 374 -7.01 14.36 12.64
CA VAL A 374 -8.21 14.67 13.44
C VAL A 374 -9.21 13.51 13.44
N GLN A 375 -9.39 12.81 12.33
CA GLN A 375 -10.24 11.61 12.29
C GLN A 375 -9.72 10.51 13.21
N VAL A 376 -8.39 10.35 13.31
CA VAL A 376 -7.77 9.38 14.23
C VAL A 376 -7.98 9.79 15.69
N LEU A 377 -7.87 11.07 16.03
CA LEU A 377 -8.07 11.57 17.40
C LEU A 377 -9.54 11.52 17.87
N ASN A 378 -10.51 11.62 16.95
CA ASN A 378 -11.93 11.49 17.27
C ASN A 378 -12.41 10.02 17.34
N ALA A 379 -11.58 9.05 16.96
CA ALA A 379 -11.89 7.63 16.97
C ALA A 379 -11.42 6.88 18.23
N THR A 380 -10.91 7.61 19.23
CA THR A 380 -10.58 7.14 20.59
C THR A 380 -11.52 7.76 21.60
#